data_AF-A0AAV2YJX6-F1
#
_entry.id   AF-A0AAV2YJX6-F1
#
_cell.length_a   1.000
_cell.length_b   1.000
_cell.length_c   1.000
_cell.angle_alpha   90.00
_cell.angle_beta   90.00
_cell.angle_gamma   90.00
#
_symmetry.space_group_name_H-M   'P 1'
#
loop_
_entity.id
_entity.type
_entity.pdbx_description
1 polymer ?
#
loop_
_entity_poly.entity_id
_entity_poly.type
_entity_poly.pdbx_seq_one_letter_code
_entity_poly.pdbx_strand_id
1 'polypeptide(L)'
;MFRMHHSKPGVVECREGPFSQAVSFDSRLAIPRPPPNAEKLFDVFTKIVPYVPAQYKEDSLYKKPSIDEEKRAAKLKRMRADARKSREGPVAE
;
A
#
# COMPACT_ATOMS: atom_id res chain seq x y z
N MET A 1 27.11 -7.41 -6.76
CA MET A 1 26.28 -7.74 -7.95
C MET A 1 24.98 -8.36 -7.47
N PHE A 2 23.84 -7.87 -7.96
CA PHE A 2 22.51 -8.40 -7.65
C PHE A 2 21.98 -9.26 -8.80
N ARG A 3 21.31 -10.36 -8.48
CA ARG A 3 20.63 -11.23 -9.45
C ARG A 3 19.21 -11.51 -8.97
N MET A 4 18.26 -11.45 -9.89
CA MET A 4 16.86 -11.79 -9.65
C MET A 4 16.47 -12.86 -10.66
N HIS A 5 16.05 -14.02 -10.15
CA HIS A 5 15.67 -15.14 -11.00
C HIS A 5 14.21 -15.01 -11.42
N HIS A 6 13.94 -15.09 -12.73
CA HIS A 6 12.58 -15.05 -13.27
C HIS A 6 11.71 -16.21 -12.76
N SER A 7 12.33 -17.35 -12.42
CA SER A 7 11.66 -18.51 -11.83
C SER A 7 11.27 -18.34 -10.36
N LYS A 8 11.84 -17.34 -9.67
CA LYS A 8 11.61 -17.06 -8.24
C LYS A 8 11.46 -15.55 -8.03
N PRO A 9 10.36 -14.95 -8.52
CA PRO A 9 10.13 -13.52 -8.35
C PRO A 9 10.07 -13.17 -6.86
N GLY A 10 10.73 -12.07 -6.48
CA GLY A 10 10.84 -11.60 -5.10
C GLY A 10 12.05 -12.12 -4.31
N VAL A 11 12.80 -13.10 -4.84
CA VAL A 11 14.09 -13.50 -4.26
C VAL A 11 15.21 -12.76 -4.99
N VAL A 12 16.02 -12.03 -4.23
CA VAL A 12 17.20 -11.31 -4.71
C VAL A 12 18.44 -11.97 -4.14
N GLU A 13 19.34 -12.38 -5.02
CA GLU A 13 20.68 -12.81 -4.63
C GLU A 13 21.65 -11.64 -4.74
N CYS A 14 22.35 -11.33 -3.66
CA CYS A 14 23.38 -10.31 -3.61
C CYS A 14 24.75 -10.94 -3.40
N ARG A 15 25.76 -10.44 -4.11
CA ARG A 15 27.18 -10.70 -3.84
C ARG A 15 27.88 -9.38 -3.57
N GLU A 16 28.68 -9.29 -2.52
CA GLU A 16 29.53 -8.13 -2.22
C GLU A 16 30.65 -7.98 -3.26
N GLY A 17 31.16 -9.10 -3.81
CA GLY A 17 32.20 -9.11 -4.84
C GLY A 17 32.11 -10.31 -5.78
N PRO A 18 33.01 -10.40 -6.77
CA PRO A 18 32.99 -11.48 -7.78
C PRO A 18 33.26 -12.87 -7.19
N PHE A 19 34.03 -12.94 -6.11
CA PHE A 19 34.38 -14.19 -5.42
C PHE A 19 33.63 -14.40 -4.09
N SER A 20 32.79 -13.45 -3.68
CA SER A 20 32.04 -13.60 -2.42
C SER A 20 30.86 -14.57 -2.59
N GLN A 21 30.50 -15.24 -1.50
CA GLN A 21 29.30 -16.05 -1.46
C GLN A 21 28.06 -15.18 -1.73
N ALA A 22 27.09 -15.74 -2.46
CA ALA A 22 25.82 -15.08 -2.69
C ALA A 22 24.91 -15.23 -1.46
N VAL A 23 24.35 -14.13 -0.99
CA VAL A 23 23.33 -14.10 0.05
C VAL A 23 21.97 -13.90 -0.62
N SER A 24 21.00 -14.75 -0.29
CA SER A 24 19.64 -14.65 -0.80
C SER A 24 18.74 -13.89 0.19
N PHE A 25 18.04 -12.88 -0.31
CA PHE A 25 17.01 -12.15 0.41
C PHE A 25 15.66 -12.34 -0.26
N ASP A 26 14.66 -12.83 0.49
CA ASP A 26 13.29 -12.98 -0.01
C ASP A 26 12.42 -11.82 0.45
N SER A 27 12.15 -10.87 -0.45
CA SER A 27 11.35 -9.68 -0.14
C SER A 27 9.89 -10.00 0.13
N ARG A 28 9.40 -11.18 -0.25
CA ARG A 28 8.01 -11.62 -0.01
C ARG A 28 7.77 -11.99 1.45
N LEU A 29 8.83 -12.40 2.15
CA LEU A 29 8.77 -12.78 3.56
C LEU A 29 9.13 -11.61 4.48
N ALA A 30 10.03 -10.73 4.03
CA ALA A 30 10.57 -9.67 4.85
C ALA A 30 9.70 -8.41 4.92
N ILE A 31 8.81 -8.16 3.94
CA ILE A 31 7.99 -6.95 3.90
C ILE A 31 6.57 -7.27 4.39
N PRO A 32 6.17 -6.80 5.59
CA PRO A 32 4.80 -6.97 6.05
C PRO A 32 3.85 -6.29 5.07
N ARG A 33 2.66 -6.88 4.87
CA ARG A 33 1.64 -6.25 4.04
C ARG A 33 1.34 -4.86 4.62
N PRO A 34 1.27 -3.81 3.78
CA PRO A 34 0.94 -2.49 4.28
C PRO A 34 -0.45 -2.54 4.93
N PRO A 35 -0.66 -1.80 6.02
CA PRO A 35 -1.98 -1.71 6.61
C PRO A 35 -2.99 -1.18 5.57
N PRO A 36 -4.23 -1.68 5.59
CA PRO A 36 -5.28 -1.19 4.69
C PRO A 36 -5.42 0.33 4.81
N ASN A 37 -5.47 1.02 3.67
CA ASN A 37 -5.66 2.46 3.68
C ASN A 37 -7.10 2.79 4.10
N ALA A 38 -7.28 3.24 5.34
CA ALA A 38 -8.57 3.58 5.93
C ALA A 38 -9.40 4.52 5.06
N GLU A 39 -8.76 5.43 4.33
CA GLU A 39 -9.48 6.36 3.47
C GLU A 39 -10.04 5.74 2.20
N LYS A 40 -9.37 4.70 1.70
CA LYS A 40 -9.77 4.01 0.48
C LYS A 40 -10.84 2.97 0.77
N LEU A 41 -10.96 2.46 2.00
CA LEU A 41 -12.01 1.49 2.36
C LEU A 41 -13.41 2.02 2.07
N PHE A 42 -13.69 3.28 2.40
CA PHE A 42 -14.98 3.90 2.08
C PHE A 42 -15.19 4.13 0.58
N ASP A 43 -14.14 4.55 -0.13
CA ASP A 43 -14.21 4.73 -1.59
C ASP A 43 -14.43 3.39 -2.32
N VAL A 44 -13.82 2.30 -1.84
CA VAL A 44 -14.04 0.94 -2.35
C VAL A 44 -15.49 0.54 -2.16
N PHE A 45 -16.04 0.71 -0.95
CA PHE A 45 -17.43 0.38 -0.68
C PHE A 45 -18.41 1.18 -1.55
N THR A 46 -18.21 2.50 -1.66
CA THR A 46 -19.16 3.39 -2.34
C THR A 46 -19.05 3.38 -3.86
N LYS A 47 -17.82 3.34 -4.40
CA LYS A 47 -17.58 3.50 -5.84
C LYS A 47 -17.35 2.19 -6.57
N ILE A 48 -16.88 1.15 -5.88
CA ILE A 48 -16.45 -0.10 -6.52
C ILE A 48 -17.50 -1.19 -6.36
N VAL A 49 -18.03 -1.42 -5.15
CA VAL A 49 -19.01 -2.50 -4.85
C VAL A 49 -20.20 -2.57 -5.83
N PRO A 50 -20.78 -1.46 -6.34
CA PRO A 50 -21.86 -1.55 -7.33
C PRO A 50 -21.49 -2.32 -8.60
N TYR A 51 -20.22 -2.27 -8.99
CA TYR A 51 -19.69 -2.91 -10.20
C TYR A 51 -19.01 -4.26 -9.93
N VAL A 52 -18.97 -4.70 -8.67
CA VAL A 52 -18.35 -5.97 -8.29
C VAL A 52 -19.30 -7.12 -8.62
N PRO A 53 -18.85 -8.14 -9.37
CA PRO A 53 -19.64 -9.34 -9.62
C PRO A 53 -20.06 -10.05 -8.33
N ALA A 54 -21.23 -10.68 -8.33
CA ALA A 54 -21.82 -11.29 -7.13
C ALA A 54 -20.86 -12.27 -6.43
N GLN A 55 -20.11 -13.06 -7.19
CA GLN A 55 -19.13 -14.04 -6.68
C GLN A 55 -18.00 -13.43 -5.82
N TYR A 56 -17.79 -12.12 -5.89
CA TYR A 56 -16.74 -11.42 -5.14
C TYR A 56 -17.29 -10.49 -4.05
N LYS A 57 -18.61 -10.24 -3.99
CA LYS A 57 -19.19 -9.27 -3.03
C LYS A 57 -19.04 -9.70 -1.57
N GLU A 58 -18.83 -10.99 -1.31
CA GLU A 58 -18.64 -11.54 0.04
C GLU A 58 -17.20 -11.34 0.56
N ASP A 59 -16.27 -10.91 -0.30
CA ASP A 59 -14.89 -10.64 0.12
C ASP A 59 -14.84 -9.56 1.21
N SER A 60 -13.99 -9.78 2.21
CA SER A 60 -13.75 -8.85 3.31
C SER A 60 -13.37 -7.44 2.85
N LEU A 61 -12.78 -7.28 1.66
CA LEU A 61 -12.42 -6.00 1.07
C LEU A 61 -13.64 -5.11 0.76
N TYR A 62 -14.79 -5.72 0.46
CA TYR A 62 -16.02 -5.02 0.07
C TYR A 62 -17.01 -4.85 1.22
N LYS A 63 -16.65 -5.28 2.43
CA LYS A 63 -17.49 -5.07 3.61
C LYS A 63 -17.65 -3.58 3.88
N LYS A 64 -18.86 -3.20 4.31
CA LYS A 64 -19.17 -1.83 4.71
C LYS A 64 -18.26 -1.42 5.88
N PRO A 65 -17.49 -0.32 5.77
CA PRO A 65 -16.67 0.17 6.87
C PRO A 65 -17.50 0.57 8.08
N SER A 66 -16.91 0.48 9.27
CA SER A 66 -17.53 0.97 10.51
C SER A 66 -17.49 2.51 10.61
N ILE A 67 -18.41 3.09 11.38
CA ILE A 67 -18.46 4.54 11.68
C ILE A 67 -17.12 5.05 12.21
N ASP A 68 -16.41 4.25 13.01
CA ASP A 68 -15.10 4.65 13.55
C ASP A 68 -14.00 4.68 12.48
N GLU A 69 -14.07 3.79 11.49
CA GLU A 69 -13.15 3.78 10.35
C GLU A 69 -13.38 4.99 9.45
N GLU A 70 -14.64 5.36 9.23
CA GLU A 70 -15.01 6.58 8.50
C GLU A 70 -14.48 7.84 9.21
N LYS A 71 -14.62 7.93 10.54
CA LYS A 71 -14.07 9.04 11.33
C LYS A 71 -12.55 9.13 11.23
N ARG A 72 -11.85 8.00 11.32
CA ARG A 72 -10.38 7.94 11.16
C ARG A 72 -9.96 8.39 9.76
N ALA A 73 -10.66 7.92 8.73
CA ALA A 73 -10.44 8.33 7.34
C ALA A 73 -10.63 9.84 7.14
N ALA A 74 -11.72 10.41 7.67
CA ALA A 74 -11.98 11.84 7.60
C ALA A 74 -10.90 12.67 8.30
N LYS A 75 -10.46 12.24 9.49
CA LYS A 75 -9.36 12.87 10.23
C LYS A 75 -8.07 12.86 9.41
N LEU A 76 -7.71 11.73 8.80
CA LEU A 76 -6.50 11.61 8.00
C LEU A 76 -6.57 12.45 6.70
N LYS A 77 -7.74 12.51 6.04
CA LYS A 77 -7.97 13.42 4.91
C LYS A 77 -7.75 14.88 5.29
N ARG A 78 -8.28 15.30 6.44
CA ARG A 78 -8.08 16.66 6.96
C ARG A 78 -6.60 16.95 7.24
N MET A 79 -5.91 16.06 7.97
CA MET A 79 -4.47 16.22 8.26
C MET A 79 -3.62 16.36 6.98
N ARG A 80 -3.94 15.60 5.92
CA ARG A 80 -3.22 15.71 4.63
C ARG A 80 -3.61 16.95 3.82
N ALA A 81 -4.81 17.50 4.00
CA ALA A 81 -5.17 18.78 3.41
C ALA A 81 -4.42 19.93 4.10
N ASP A 82 -4.35 19.90 5.43
CA ASP A 82 -3.63 20.89 6.23
C ASP A 82 -2.11 20.85 5.94
N ALA A 83 -1.51 19.66 5.86
CA ALA A 83 -0.11 19.48 5.51
C ALA A 83 0.24 19.91 4.07
N ARG A 84 -0.75 19.92 3.16
CA ARG A 84 -0.57 20.47 1.81
C ARG A 84 -0.54 21.99 1.85
N LYS A 85 -1.49 22.61 2.55
CA LYS A 85 -1.53 24.07 2.74
C LYS A 85 -0.27 24.62 3.40
N SER A 86 0.31 23.91 4.37
CA SER A 86 1.55 24.34 5.01
C SER A 86 2.81 24.16 4.16
N ARG A 87 2.76 23.31 3.11
CA ARG A 87 3.85 23.14 2.13
C ARG A 87 3.79 24.18 1.01
N GLU A 88 2.63 24.75 0.72
CA GLU A 88 2.42 25.85 -0.23
C GLU A 88 2.73 27.22 0.42
N GLY A 89 3.93 27.35 1.03
CA GLY A 89 4.49 28.65 1.40
C GLY A 89 4.81 29.49 0.15
N PRO A 90 4.98 30.83 0.27
CA PRO A 90 5.02 31.73 -0.88
C PRO A 90 6.15 31.32 -1.83
N VAL A 91 5.79 31.09 -3.10
CA VAL A 91 6.76 31.03 -4.20
C VAL A 91 7.39 32.42 -4.25
N ALA A 92 8.65 32.53 -3.81
CA ALA A 92 9.42 33.75 -3.98
C ALA A 92 9.66 33.96 -5.48
N GLU A 93 9.15 35.09 -5.98
CA GLU A 93 9.41 35.62 -7.32
C GLU A 93 10.85 36.15 -7.43
#